data_AF-A0A7S1P5Q3-F1
#
_entry.id   AF-A0A7S1P5Q3-F1
#
_cell.length_a   1.000
_cell.length_b   1.000
_cell.length_c   1.000
_cell.angle_alpha   90.00
_cell.angle_beta   90.00
_cell.angle_gamma   90.00
#
_symmetry.space_group_name_H-M   'P 1'
#
loop_
_entity.id
_entity.type
_entity.pdbx_description
1 polymer ?
#
loop_
_entity_poly.entity_id
_entity_poly.type
_entity_poly.pdbx_seq_one_letter_code
_entity_poly.pdbx_strand_id
1 'polypeptide(L)'
;LRASEAGCRLPQFLAENDQNLTVAVVKGQIIFEQPIEESPLVVQRTFDVSQFSYNPKNPSETFQWEIALRATVPIPTANMILMTVPNFTTFSQADYQAIYLQGANASIWEERTAKWNETLKMLALKPAATIPANEMIRFIIKESMGF
;
A
#
# COMPACT_ATOMS: atom_id res chain seq x y z
N LEU A 1 -1.49 6.31 -22.69
CA LEU A 1 -1.79 4.88 -22.50
C LEU A 1 -2.01 4.66 -21.01
N ARG A 2 -3.24 4.30 -20.60
CA ARG A 2 -3.62 4.18 -19.19
C ARG A 2 -2.94 2.95 -18.59
N ALA A 3 -2.18 3.15 -17.51
CA ALA A 3 -1.57 2.06 -16.75
C ALA A 3 -2.68 1.17 -16.17
N SER A 4 -2.71 -0.09 -16.58
CA SER A 4 -3.59 -1.10 -15.98
C SER A 4 -3.15 -1.34 -14.55
N GLU A 5 -4.01 -1.02 -13.59
CA GLU A 5 -3.85 -1.42 -12.19
C GLU A 5 -3.68 -2.94 -12.12
N ALA A 6 -2.49 -3.39 -11.72
CA ALA A 6 -2.18 -4.79 -11.49
C ALA A 6 -2.82 -5.23 -10.16
N GLY A 7 -4.14 -5.43 -10.18
CA GLY A 7 -4.85 -6.14 -9.12
C GLY A 7 -4.78 -7.64 -9.36
N CYS A 8 -4.53 -8.44 -8.32
CA CYS A 8 -4.76 -9.88 -8.36
C CYS A 8 -6.27 -10.11 -8.51
N ARG A 9 -6.72 -10.32 -9.76
CA ARG A 9 -8.08 -10.78 -10.04
C ARG A 9 -8.09 -12.30 -9.92
N LEU A 10 -9.10 -12.85 -9.25
CA LEU A 10 -9.44 -14.25 -9.46
C LEU A 10 -9.84 -14.42 -10.94
N PRO A 11 -9.57 -15.60 -11.54
CA PRO A 11 -9.93 -15.84 -12.92
C PRO A 11 -11.44 -15.70 -13.10
N GLN A 12 -11.86 -15.12 -14.23
CA GLN A 12 -13.27 -14.86 -14.53
C GLN A 12 -14.10 -16.15 -14.55
N PHE A 13 -13.46 -17.28 -14.88
CA PHE A 13 -14.00 -18.62 -14.77
C PHE A 13 -12.86 -19.59 -14.46
N LEU A 14 -13.16 -20.67 -13.76
CA LEU A 14 -12.28 -21.84 -13.69
C LEU A 14 -12.69 -22.80 -14.81
N ALA A 15 -11.73 -23.43 -15.47
CA ALA A 15 -12.01 -24.43 -16.50
C ALA A 15 -12.71 -25.68 -15.93
N GLU A 16 -12.55 -25.91 -14.63
CA GLU A 16 -13.13 -27.02 -13.88
C GLU A 16 -13.61 -26.51 -12.51
N ASN A 17 -14.70 -27.08 -11.99
CA ASN A 17 -15.23 -26.70 -10.67
C ASN A 17 -14.23 -27.03 -9.56
N ASP A 18 -13.95 -26.07 -8.67
CA ASP A 18 -13.12 -26.30 -7.49
C ASP A 18 -13.86 -27.22 -6.51
N GLN A 19 -13.36 -28.45 -6.35
CA GLN A 19 -13.95 -29.47 -5.47
C GLN A 19 -13.99 -29.05 -3.99
N ASN A 20 -13.25 -28.03 -3.59
CA ASN A 20 -13.25 -27.52 -2.21
C ASN A 20 -14.31 -26.44 -1.96
N LEU A 21 -14.98 -25.94 -3.01
CA LEU A 21 -16.02 -24.92 -2.90
C LEU A 21 -17.41 -25.53 -3.10
N THR A 22 -18.12 -25.82 -2.02
CA THR A 22 -19.46 -26.41 -2.07
C THR A 22 -20.54 -25.38 -1.75
N VAL A 23 -21.48 -25.15 -2.67
CA VAL A 23 -22.71 -24.39 -2.43
C VAL A 23 -23.81 -25.35 -1.96
N ALA A 24 -24.36 -25.13 -0.76
CA ALA A 24 -25.44 -25.95 -0.22
C ALA A 24 -26.80 -25.25 -0.35
N VAL A 25 -27.82 -26.00 -0.78
CA VAL A 25 -29.18 -25.49 -1.00
C VAL A 25 -30.05 -25.76 0.22
N VAL A 26 -30.73 -24.71 0.72
CA VAL A 26 -31.78 -24.88 1.73
C VAL A 26 -33.02 -25.46 1.04
N LYS A 27 -33.50 -26.61 1.54
CA LYS A 27 -34.55 -27.50 0.96
C LYS A 27 -35.55 -26.85 -0.01
N GLY A 28 -35.79 -27.55 -1.13
CA GLY A 28 -36.91 -27.30 -2.04
C GLY A 28 -36.57 -26.55 -3.34
N GLN A 29 -35.28 -26.30 -3.60
CA GLN A 29 -34.82 -25.68 -4.85
C GLN A 29 -33.96 -26.65 -5.65
N ILE A 30 -34.18 -26.72 -6.96
CA ILE A 30 -33.32 -27.42 -7.91
C ILE A 30 -32.37 -26.37 -8.47
N ILE A 31 -31.12 -26.37 -8.00
CA ILE A 31 -30.05 -25.55 -8.60
C ILE A 31 -29.21 -26.50 -9.45
N PHE A 32 -29.08 -26.17 -10.74
CA PHE A 32 -28.15 -26.87 -11.62
C PHE A 32 -26.74 -26.45 -11.24
N GLU A 33 -25.80 -27.41 -11.17
CA GLU A 33 -24.39 -27.09 -10.96
C GLU A 33 -23.91 -26.23 -12.14
N GLN A 34 -23.52 -24.98 -11.83
CA GLN A 34 -23.02 -24.02 -12.80
C GLN A 34 -21.62 -23.59 -12.40
N PRO A 35 -20.72 -23.34 -13.36
CA PRO A 35 -19.43 -22.73 -13.08
C PRO A 35 -19.64 -21.33 -12.49
N ILE A 36 -18.69 -20.87 -11.67
CA ILE A 36 -18.71 -19.53 -11.09
C ILE A 36 -18.65 -18.51 -12.24
N GLU A 37 -19.72 -17.76 -12.45
CA GLU A 37 -19.84 -16.83 -13.59
C GLU A 37 -19.13 -15.49 -13.32
N GLU A 38 -19.26 -14.94 -12.11
CA GLU A 38 -18.62 -13.69 -11.71
C GLU A 38 -18.28 -13.69 -10.21
N SER A 39 -17.04 -13.35 -9.86
CA SER A 39 -16.68 -13.03 -8.48
C SER A 39 -16.69 -11.51 -8.29
N PRO A 40 -17.25 -10.97 -7.19
CA PRO A 40 -17.08 -9.57 -6.87
C PRO A 40 -15.59 -9.25 -6.73
N LEU A 41 -15.24 -7.98 -6.97
CA LEU A 41 -13.86 -7.50 -6.84
C LEU A 41 -13.35 -7.84 -5.44
N VAL A 42 -12.38 -8.75 -5.34
CA VAL A 42 -11.65 -8.98 -4.08
C VAL A 42 -11.02 -7.63 -3.76
N VAL A 43 -11.47 -7.05 -2.65
CA VAL A 43 -11.13 -5.68 -2.22
C VAL A 43 -9.67 -5.39 -2.55
N GLN A 44 -9.42 -4.31 -3.29
CA GLN A 44 -8.04 -3.87 -3.55
C GLN A 44 -7.31 -3.84 -2.20
N ARG A 45 -6.02 -4.25 -2.17
CA ARG A 45 -5.19 -4.11 -0.96
C ARG A 45 -4.99 -2.62 -0.70
N THR A 46 -5.94 -2.02 0.00
CA THR A 46 -5.99 -0.59 0.28
C THR A 46 -5.59 -0.35 1.72
N PHE A 47 -5.16 0.88 1.98
CA PHE A 47 -5.05 1.40 3.34
C PHE A 47 -6.37 2.09 3.68
N ASP A 48 -6.97 1.73 4.82
CA ASP A 48 -8.26 2.30 5.24
C ASP A 48 -8.14 3.75 5.72
N VAL A 49 -6.97 4.12 6.26
CA VAL A 49 -6.72 5.45 6.80
C VAL A 49 -5.33 5.87 6.39
N SER A 50 -5.26 6.96 5.62
CA SER A 50 -4.04 7.69 5.29
C SER A 50 -4.19 9.12 5.81
N GLN A 51 -3.68 9.40 7.01
CA GLN A 51 -3.63 10.78 7.50
C GLN A 51 -2.30 11.40 7.11
N PHE A 52 -2.37 12.56 6.47
CA PHE A 52 -1.22 13.38 6.14
C PHE A 52 -1.35 14.71 6.88
N SER A 53 -0.33 15.04 7.68
CA SER A 53 -0.27 16.30 8.42
C SER A 53 0.96 17.09 8.00
N TYR A 54 0.77 18.39 7.77
CA TYR A 54 1.78 19.35 7.32
C TYR A 54 1.78 20.55 8.27
N ASN A 55 2.96 20.93 8.77
CA ASN A 55 3.06 22.05 9.70
C ASN A 55 4.42 22.78 9.58
N PRO A 56 4.60 23.68 8.60
CA PRO A 56 5.67 24.66 8.66
C PRO A 56 5.18 25.85 9.51
N LYS A 57 5.85 26.16 10.60
CA LYS A 57 5.57 27.39 11.35
C LYS A 57 6.30 28.59 10.76
N ASN A 58 7.43 28.39 10.06
CA ASN A 58 8.22 29.47 9.46
C ASN A 58 8.84 29.10 8.10
N PRO A 59 9.12 30.08 7.22
CA PRO A 59 10.10 29.92 6.14
C PRO A 59 11.46 29.56 6.76
N SER A 60 12.18 28.59 6.20
CA SER A 60 13.43 27.96 6.75
C SER A 60 13.24 26.77 7.70
N GLU A 61 12.02 26.28 7.93
CA GLU A 61 11.80 25.12 8.81
C GLU A 61 11.83 23.78 8.07
N THR A 62 12.29 22.76 8.80
CA THR A 62 12.32 21.35 8.39
C THR A 62 10.93 20.89 7.95
N PHE A 63 10.83 20.38 6.72
CA PHE A 63 9.65 19.69 6.24
C PHE A 63 9.40 18.48 7.13
N GLN A 64 8.21 18.38 7.70
CA GLN A 64 7.78 17.20 8.44
C GLN A 64 6.51 16.66 7.80
N TRP A 65 6.55 15.39 7.42
CA TRP A 65 5.41 14.66 6.90
C TRP A 65 5.13 13.45 7.78
N GLU A 66 4.00 13.50 8.49
CA GLU A 66 3.49 12.35 9.24
C GLU A 66 2.59 11.51 8.34
N ILE A 67 2.86 10.21 8.31
CA ILE A 67 2.13 9.21 7.54
C ILE A 67 1.58 8.18 8.53
N ALA A 68 0.26 8.02 8.54
CA ALA A 68 -0.44 6.96 9.26
C ALA A 68 -1.11 6.03 8.24
N LEU A 69 -0.84 4.72 8.30
CA LEU A 69 -1.37 3.71 7.38
C LEU A 69 -2.02 2.58 8.17
N ARG A 70 -3.15 2.05 7.69
CA ARG A 70 -3.77 0.81 8.20
C ARG A 70 -3.96 -0.21 7.10
N ALA A 71 -3.15 -1.26 7.10
CA ALA A 71 -3.25 -2.31 6.08
C ALA A 71 -4.52 -3.14 6.31
N THR A 72 -5.31 -3.38 5.27
CA THR A 72 -6.52 -4.23 5.34
C THR A 72 -6.20 -5.73 5.34
N VAL A 73 -5.02 -6.10 4.85
CA VAL A 73 -4.49 -7.47 4.81
C VAL A 73 -3.04 -7.49 5.26
N PRO A 74 -2.49 -8.63 5.71
CA PRO A 74 -1.08 -8.71 6.05
C PRO A 74 -0.20 -8.43 4.83
N ILE A 75 0.87 -7.64 5.00
CA ILE A 75 1.82 -7.31 3.93
C ILE A 75 3.15 -8.01 4.24
N PRO A 76 3.47 -9.12 3.53
CA PRO A 76 4.75 -9.80 3.64
C PRO A 76 5.94 -8.89 3.26
N THR A 77 7.13 -9.22 3.77
CA THR A 77 8.39 -8.50 3.50
C THR A 77 8.77 -8.42 2.02
N ALA A 78 8.31 -9.37 1.21
CA ALA A 78 8.54 -9.37 -0.24
C ALA A 78 7.75 -8.28 -0.98
N ASN A 79 6.70 -7.74 -0.38
CA ASN A 79 5.80 -6.79 -1.04
C ASN A 79 6.18 -5.36 -0.67
N MET A 80 6.72 -4.62 -1.63
CA MET A 80 6.97 -3.19 -1.49
C MET A 80 5.65 -2.41 -1.52
N ILE A 81 5.57 -1.37 -0.70
CA ILE A 81 4.49 -0.39 -0.72
C ILE A 81 4.96 0.79 -1.56
N LEU A 82 4.19 1.11 -2.59
CA LEU A 82 4.46 2.23 -3.49
C LEU A 82 3.41 3.31 -3.26
N MET A 83 3.86 4.52 -2.96
CA MET A 83 2.98 5.67 -2.71
C MET A 83 3.33 6.79 -3.68
N THR A 84 2.37 7.24 -4.47
CA THR A 84 2.55 8.40 -5.36
C THR A 84 2.32 9.69 -4.57
N VAL A 85 3.29 10.60 -4.63
CA VAL A 85 3.32 11.87 -3.88
C VAL A 85 3.64 13.01 -4.86
N PRO A 86 2.68 13.42 -5.71
CA PRO A 86 2.95 14.21 -6.91
C PRO A 86 3.58 15.58 -6.68
N ASN A 87 3.41 16.16 -5.48
CA ASN A 87 3.91 17.49 -5.14
C ASN A 87 5.06 17.47 -4.13
N PHE A 88 5.62 16.29 -3.82
CA PHE A 88 6.80 16.19 -2.98
C PHE A 88 8.06 16.28 -3.85
N THR A 89 9.08 16.96 -3.32
CA THR A 89 10.39 17.15 -3.95
C THR A 89 11.42 17.08 -2.84
N THR A 90 12.50 16.32 -3.07
CA THR A 90 13.65 16.30 -2.18
C THR A 90 14.71 17.29 -2.65
N PHE A 91 15.69 17.58 -1.79
CA PHE A 91 16.81 18.46 -2.15
C PHE A 91 17.67 17.87 -3.28
N SER A 92 17.93 16.57 -3.21
CA SER A 92 18.61 15.85 -4.28
C SER A 92 17.55 15.40 -5.27
N GLN A 93 17.48 16.05 -6.44
CA GLN A 93 16.57 15.67 -7.55
C GLN A 93 16.99 14.33 -8.21
N ALA A 94 17.53 13.41 -7.43
CA ALA A 94 18.01 12.11 -7.88
C ALA A 94 16.97 11.03 -7.63
N ASP A 95 16.82 10.14 -8.60
CA ASP A 95 16.03 8.93 -8.43
C ASP A 95 16.71 7.96 -7.46
N TYR A 96 15.88 7.20 -6.75
CA TYR A 96 16.24 6.22 -5.73
C TYR A 96 16.99 6.80 -4.52
N GLN A 97 16.78 8.08 -4.22
CA GLN A 97 17.32 8.70 -3.01
C GLN A 97 16.73 8.03 -1.76
N ALA A 98 17.60 7.64 -0.83
CA ALA A 98 17.18 7.14 0.48
C ALA A 98 16.70 8.31 1.37
N ILE A 99 15.48 8.20 1.86
CA ILE A 99 14.85 9.12 2.82
C ILE A 99 14.78 8.41 4.17
N TYR A 100 15.27 9.05 5.22
CA TYR A 100 15.22 8.49 6.57
C TYR A 100 13.83 8.62 7.20
N LEU A 101 13.37 7.53 7.81
CA LEU A 101 12.09 7.45 8.49
C LEU A 101 12.28 7.56 10.00
N GLN A 102 11.40 8.31 10.64
CA GLN A 102 11.35 8.54 12.08
C GLN A 102 10.01 8.12 12.67
N GLY A 103 9.91 8.10 14.01
CA GLY A 103 8.67 7.76 14.72
C GLY A 103 8.59 6.30 15.19
N ALA A 104 7.49 5.97 15.84
CA ALA A 104 7.32 4.71 16.58
C ALA A 104 7.44 3.46 15.69
N ASN A 105 6.93 3.51 14.45
CA ASN A 105 6.95 2.37 13.55
C ASN A 105 8.00 2.47 12.44
N ALA A 106 9.00 3.36 12.57
CA ALA A 106 10.06 3.50 11.56
C ALA A 106 10.87 2.20 11.36
N SER A 107 11.03 1.39 12.40
CA SER A 107 11.74 0.11 12.36
C SER A 107 11.01 -1.00 11.62
N ILE A 108 9.75 -0.81 11.26
CA ILE A 108 9.00 -1.76 10.42
C ILE A 108 9.52 -1.72 8.98
N TRP A 109 10.19 -0.63 8.59
CA TRP A 109 10.77 -0.45 7.26
C TRP A 109 12.24 -0.86 7.24
N GLU A 110 12.66 -1.46 6.14
CA GLU A 110 14.04 -1.88 5.90
C GLU A 110 14.99 -0.69 6.05
N GLU A 111 16.03 -0.87 6.87
CA GLU A 111 17.03 0.17 7.20
C GLU A 111 16.45 1.48 7.77
N ARG A 112 15.15 1.49 8.14
CA ARG A 112 14.40 2.71 8.49
C ARG A 112 14.46 3.76 7.37
N THR A 113 14.44 3.31 6.11
CA THR A 113 14.47 4.20 4.94
C THR A 113 13.32 3.93 3.99
N ALA A 114 13.00 4.95 3.18
CA ALA A 114 12.20 4.84 1.98
C ALA A 114 13.04 5.27 0.77
N LYS A 115 12.74 4.74 -0.41
CA LYS A 115 13.38 5.15 -1.66
C LYS A 115 12.48 6.12 -2.41
N TRP A 116 12.96 7.33 -2.65
CA TRP A 116 12.28 8.33 -3.45
C TRP A 116 12.64 8.21 -4.92
N ASN A 117 11.64 8.26 -5.79
CA ASN A 117 11.81 8.39 -7.23
C ASN A 117 11.22 9.72 -7.67
N GLU A 118 12.09 10.64 -8.10
CA GLU A 118 11.75 12.01 -8.47
C GLU A 118 10.99 12.03 -9.80
N THR A 119 11.38 11.18 -10.75
CA THR A 119 10.74 11.06 -12.07
C THR A 119 9.28 10.61 -11.97
N LEU A 120 9.01 9.59 -11.15
CA LEU A 120 7.68 9.00 -10.97
C LEU A 120 6.90 9.67 -9.83
N LYS A 121 7.53 10.58 -9.09
CA LYS A 121 6.99 11.18 -7.86
C LYS A 121 6.47 10.11 -6.90
N MET A 122 7.30 9.12 -6.63
CA MET A 122 6.92 7.90 -5.93
C MET A 122 7.85 7.60 -4.77
N LEU A 123 7.26 7.30 -3.62
CA LEU A 123 7.93 6.81 -2.43
C LEU A 123 7.75 5.29 -2.34
N ALA A 124 8.85 4.55 -2.36
CA ALA A 124 8.88 3.11 -2.22
C ALA A 124 9.35 2.70 -0.81
N LEU A 125 8.52 1.93 -0.12
CA LEU A 125 8.73 1.44 1.23
C LEU A 125 8.86 -0.08 1.21
N LYS A 126 9.95 -0.62 1.75
CA LYS A 126 10.15 -2.06 1.87
C LYS A 126 10.01 -2.49 3.33
N PRO A 127 9.09 -3.40 3.69
CA PRO A 127 8.96 -3.88 5.06
C PRO A 127 10.17 -4.74 5.48
N ALA A 128 10.72 -4.49 6.67
CA ALA A 128 11.71 -5.34 7.33
C ALA A 128 11.07 -6.57 7.99
N ALA A 129 9.79 -6.47 8.35
CA ALA A 129 8.97 -7.54 8.91
C ALA A 129 7.58 -7.53 8.28
N THR A 130 6.85 -8.65 8.39
CA THR A 130 5.45 -8.71 7.94
C THR A 130 4.62 -7.68 8.68
N ILE A 131 3.94 -6.82 7.94
CA ILE A 131 2.99 -5.86 8.49
C ILE A 131 1.67 -6.60 8.74
N PRO A 132 1.18 -6.64 9.98
CA PRO A 132 -0.11 -7.26 10.29
C PRO A 132 -1.29 -6.47 9.73
N ALA A 133 -2.40 -7.17 9.47
CA ALA A 133 -3.66 -6.53 9.08
C ALA A 133 -4.27 -5.74 10.24
N ASN A 134 -4.98 -4.68 9.91
CA ASN A 134 -5.76 -3.80 10.79
C ASN A 134 -4.95 -3.04 11.86
N GLU A 135 -3.63 -3.16 11.86
CA GLU A 135 -2.77 -2.37 12.73
C GLU A 135 -2.42 -1.01 12.12
N MET A 136 -2.31 -0.01 12.99
CA MET A 136 -1.93 1.35 12.59
C MET A 136 -0.41 1.47 12.59
N ILE A 137 0.14 1.85 11.44
CA ILE A 137 1.55 2.11 11.25
C ILE A 137 1.74 3.61 11.13
N ARG A 138 2.54 4.21 12.00
CA ARG A 138 2.85 5.63 11.99
C ARG A 138 4.34 5.87 11.87
N PHE A 139 4.71 6.66 10.88
CA PHE A 139 6.09 7.09 10.69
C PHE A 139 6.12 8.51 10.12
N ILE A 140 7.30 9.13 10.23
CA ILE A 140 7.51 10.53 9.93
C ILE A 140 8.70 10.63 8.97
N ILE A 141 8.54 11.44 7.93
CA ILE A 141 9.65 11.90 7.10
C ILE A 141 10.01 13.31 7.55
N LYS A 142 11.29 13.54 7.87
CA LYS A 142 11.81 14.88 8.15
C LYS A 142 12.93 15.20 7.18
N GLU A 143 12.75 16.27 6.42
CA GLU A 143 13.76 16.77 5.48
C GLU A 143 14.08 18.23 5.79
N SER A 144 15.36 18.54 5.90
CA SER A 144 15.81 19.93 6.06
C SER A 144 15.87 20.58 4.69
N MET A 145 14.94 21.46 4.37
CA MET A 145 15.07 22.31 3.20
C MET A 145 16.01 23.48 3.52
N GLY A 146 17.27 23.36 3.10
CA GLY A 146 18.17 24.51 3.03
C GLY A 146 17.75 25.42 1.89
N PHE A 147 17.62 26.72 2.16
CA PHE A 147 17.56 27.77 1.13
C PHE A 147 18.95 28.36 0.92
#